data_AF-A0A0T6W3T7-F1
#
_entry.id   AF-A0A0T6W3T7-F1
#
_cell.length_a   1.000
_cell.length_b   1.000
_cell.length_c   1.000
_cell.angle_alpha   90.00
_cell.angle_beta   90.00
_cell.angle_gamma   90.00
#
_symmetry.space_group_name_H-M   'P 1'
#
loop_
_entity.id
_entity.type
_entity.pdbx_description
1 polymer ?
#
loop_
_entity_poly.entity_id
_entity_poly.type
_entity_poly.pdbx_seq_one_letter_code
_entity_poly.pdbx_strand_id
1 'polypeptide(L)'
;MIAQILVALSLAATAGCLFAGFRVSGDNRRDLRILNTHRISARSAVQKSRMELLEVRNRAKLLEDTVSGGAMAVEKVHKAIANTTFGLIDMFSSDEEFRNSTRKVQQTHHEKTEQVYKAVRTTNRALHILADTLIIGKAEKRIVSKTKKAP
;
A
#
# COMPACT_ATOMS: atom_id res chain seq x y z
N MET A 1 -1.13 33.24 -74.85
CA MET A 1 -1.29 34.07 -73.63
C MET A 1 -2.33 33.50 -72.65
N ILE A 2 -3.55 33.16 -73.07
CA ILE A 2 -4.60 32.64 -72.17
C ILE A 2 -4.19 31.35 -71.41
N ALA A 3 -3.58 30.37 -72.09
CA ALA A 3 -3.12 29.13 -71.46
C ALA A 3 -2.03 29.37 -70.38
N GLN A 4 -1.15 30.36 -70.58
CA GLN A 4 -0.11 30.71 -69.60
C GLN A 4 -0.71 31.36 -68.35
N ILE A 5 -1.75 32.17 -68.50
CA ILE A 5 -2.47 32.78 -67.38
C ILE A 5 -3.19 31.72 -66.55
N LEU A 6 -3.83 30.73 -67.20
CA LEU A 6 -4.50 29.63 -66.51
C LEU A 6 -3.52 28.74 -65.73
N VAL A 7 -2.34 28.47 -66.30
CA VAL A 7 -1.27 27.70 -65.63
C VAL A 7 -0.70 28.48 -64.44
N ALA A 8 -0.50 29.81 -64.57
CA ALA A 8 -0.04 30.63 -63.46
C ALA A 8 -1.07 30.67 -62.30
N LEU A 9 -2.36 30.74 -62.61
CA LEU A 9 -3.45 30.70 -61.63
C LEU A 9 -3.53 29.35 -60.91
N SER A 10 -3.36 28.23 -61.61
CA SER A 10 -3.39 26.91 -60.99
C SER A 10 -2.16 26.66 -60.11
N LEU A 11 -0.99 27.15 -60.51
CA LEU A 11 0.23 27.15 -59.68
C LEU A 11 0.06 28.01 -58.42
N ALA A 12 -0.53 29.20 -58.54
CA ALA A 12 -0.80 30.07 -57.39
C ALA A 12 -1.81 29.42 -56.42
N ALA A 13 -2.87 28.80 -56.93
CA ALA A 13 -3.87 28.11 -56.12
C ALA A 13 -3.28 26.89 -55.39
N THR A 14 -2.48 26.08 -56.07
CA THR A 14 -1.81 24.92 -55.45
C THR A 14 -0.78 25.35 -54.41
N ALA A 15 0.01 26.40 -54.67
CA ALA A 15 0.93 26.97 -53.69
C ALA A 15 0.19 27.50 -52.44
N GLY A 16 -0.96 28.18 -52.63
CA GLY A 16 -1.82 28.63 -51.54
C GLY A 16 -2.34 27.48 -50.68
N CYS A 17 -2.83 26.41 -51.31
CA CYS A 17 -3.29 25.21 -50.61
C CYS A 17 -2.17 24.52 -49.83
N LEU A 18 -0.97 24.39 -50.41
CA LEU A 18 0.18 23.80 -49.73
C LEU A 18 0.63 24.64 -48.52
N PHE A 19 0.66 25.96 -48.66
CA PHE A 19 1.01 26.86 -47.56
C PHE A 19 -0.01 26.79 -46.42
N ALA A 20 -1.32 26.79 -46.73
CA ALA A 20 -2.37 26.62 -45.74
C ALA A 20 -2.26 25.26 -45.02
N GLY A 21 -2.05 24.18 -45.79
CA GLY A 21 -1.83 22.84 -45.24
C GLY A 21 -0.59 22.76 -44.33
N PHE A 22 0.50 23.43 -44.70
CA PHE A 22 1.70 23.49 -43.87
C PHE A 22 1.46 24.22 -42.54
N ARG A 23 0.72 25.33 -42.56
CA ARG A 23 0.35 26.05 -41.33
C ARG A 23 -0.52 25.19 -40.41
N VAL A 24 -1.59 24.60 -40.95
CA VAL A 24 -2.50 23.72 -40.19
C VAL A 24 -1.75 22.50 -39.63
N SER A 25 -0.84 21.91 -40.39
CA SER A 25 0.00 20.80 -39.91
C SER A 25 0.91 21.23 -38.75
N GLY A 26 1.46 22.45 -38.81
CA GLY A 26 2.26 23.04 -37.74
C GLY A 26 1.47 23.23 -36.45
N ASP A 27 0.26 23.78 -36.56
CA ASP A 27 -0.63 24.01 -35.42
C ASP A 27 -1.10 22.67 -34.81
N ASN A 28 -1.54 21.71 -35.64
CA ASN A 28 -1.93 20.37 -35.20
C ASN A 28 -0.79 19.65 -34.46
N ARG A 29 0.47 19.79 -34.92
CA ARG A 29 1.63 19.18 -34.23
C ARG A 29 1.87 19.81 -32.86
N ARG A 30 1.64 21.12 -32.70
CA ARG A 30 1.76 21.80 -31.41
C ARG A 30 0.67 21.31 -30.45
N ASP A 31 -0.56 21.24 -30.92
CA ASP A 31 -1.70 20.79 -30.12
C ASP A 31 -1.53 19.33 -29.69
N LEU A 32 -1.08 18.45 -30.59
CA LEU A 32 -0.79 17.05 -30.24
C LEU A 32 0.31 16.91 -29.20
N ARG A 33 1.34 17.77 -29.23
CA ARG A 33 2.40 17.77 -28.19
C ARG A 33 1.83 18.17 -26.83
N ILE A 34 1.04 19.24 -26.78
CA ILE A 34 0.39 19.71 -25.55
C ILE A 34 -0.56 18.64 -25.00
N LEU A 35 -1.38 18.03 -25.86
CA LEU A 35 -2.28 16.96 -25.47
C LEU A 35 -1.51 15.75 -24.92
N ASN A 36 -0.40 15.38 -25.55
CA ASN A 36 0.42 14.27 -25.08
C ASN A 36 1.07 14.57 -23.72
N THR A 37 1.54 15.80 -23.47
CA THR A 37 2.07 16.16 -22.14
C THR A 37 0.99 16.11 -21.07
N HIS A 38 -0.23 16.58 -21.37
CA HIS A 38 -1.36 16.45 -20.45
C HIS A 38 -1.72 14.98 -20.18
N ARG A 39 -1.74 14.15 -21.23
CA ARG A 39 -1.98 12.70 -21.09
C ARG A 39 -0.95 12.03 -20.20
N ILE A 40 0.34 12.32 -20.40
CA ILE A 40 1.43 11.76 -19.59
C ILE A 40 1.33 12.22 -18.15
N SER A 41 1.07 13.51 -17.92
CA SER A 41 0.90 14.08 -16.58
C SER A 41 -0.28 13.43 -15.84
N ALA A 42 -1.45 13.34 -16.48
CA ALA A 42 -2.63 12.69 -15.91
C ALA A 42 -2.37 11.22 -15.57
N ARG A 43 -1.71 10.47 -16.47
CA ARG A 43 -1.32 9.08 -16.23
C ARG A 43 -0.35 8.95 -15.06
N SER A 44 0.64 9.85 -14.98
CA SER A 44 1.63 9.87 -13.91
C SER A 44 1.00 10.17 -12.55
N ALA A 45 0.01 11.08 -12.51
CA ALA A 45 -0.73 11.38 -11.29
C ALA A 45 -1.54 10.17 -10.78
N VAL A 46 -2.19 9.43 -11.68
CA VAL A 46 -2.91 8.18 -11.34
C VAL A 46 -1.94 7.08 -10.90
N GLN A 47 -0.80 6.94 -11.57
CA GLN A 47 0.20 5.95 -11.19
C GLN A 47 0.83 6.26 -9.83
N LYS A 48 1.13 7.53 -9.56
CA LYS A 48 1.66 7.98 -8.27
C LYS A 48 0.69 7.67 -7.14
N SER A 49 -0.60 7.99 -7.29
CA SER A 49 -1.59 7.72 -6.24
C SER A 49 -1.78 6.23 -5.98
N ARG A 50 -1.71 5.38 -7.02
CA ARG A 50 -1.71 3.91 -6.86
C ARG A 50 -0.46 3.43 -6.12
N MET A 51 0.70 3.97 -6.45
CA MET A 51 1.96 3.61 -5.80
C MET A 51 1.97 4.02 -4.33
N GLU A 52 1.53 5.23 -3.99
CA GLU A 52 1.40 5.71 -2.60
C GLU A 52 0.46 4.80 -1.78
N LEU A 53 -0.66 4.36 -2.38
CA LEU A 53 -1.59 3.45 -1.71
C LEU A 53 -0.95 2.07 -1.47
N LEU A 54 -0.18 1.55 -2.43
CA LEU A 54 0.57 0.30 -2.26
C LEU A 54 1.67 0.43 -1.20
N GLU A 55 2.36 1.56 -1.15
CA GLU A 55 3.39 1.83 -0.13
C GLU A 55 2.80 1.84 1.28
N VAL A 56 1.64 2.50 1.48
CA VAL A 56 0.94 2.50 2.77
C VAL A 56 0.53 1.09 3.17
N ARG A 57 -0.03 0.30 2.24
CA ARG A 57 -0.38 -1.11 2.50
C ARG A 57 0.84 -1.95 2.85
N ASN A 58 1.95 -1.77 2.14
CA ASN A 58 3.18 -2.51 2.39
C ASN A 58 3.76 -2.16 3.77
N ARG A 59 3.76 -0.88 4.16
CA ARG A 59 4.16 -0.44 5.50
C ARG A 59 3.27 -1.03 6.59
N ALA A 60 1.95 -1.03 6.39
CA ALA A 60 1.01 -1.62 7.34
C ALA A 60 1.27 -3.11 7.55
N LYS A 61 1.51 -3.85 6.46
CA LYS A 61 1.86 -5.27 6.51
C LYS A 61 3.21 -5.53 7.19
N LEU A 62 4.24 -4.75 6.87
CA LEU A 62 5.54 -4.85 7.51
C LEU A 62 5.43 -4.65 9.04
N LEU A 63 4.62 -3.67 9.46
CA LEU A 63 4.34 -3.43 10.88
C LEU A 63 3.61 -4.61 11.53
N GLU A 64 2.61 -5.19 10.86
CA GLU A 64 1.92 -6.40 11.34
C GLU A 64 2.89 -7.56 11.54
N ASP A 65 3.71 -7.87 10.52
CA ASP A 65 4.68 -8.96 10.57
C ASP A 65 5.71 -8.74 11.69
N THR A 66 6.15 -7.49 11.87
CA THR A 66 7.11 -7.12 12.94
C THR A 66 6.50 -7.27 14.33
N VAL A 67 5.29 -6.76 14.55
CA VAL A 67 4.63 -6.84 15.86
C VAL A 67 4.24 -8.28 16.18
N SER A 68 3.75 -9.04 15.20
CA SER A 68 3.42 -10.46 15.35
C SER A 68 4.68 -11.28 15.68
N GLY A 69 5.75 -11.08 14.91
CA GLY A 69 7.05 -11.71 15.17
C GLY A 69 7.64 -11.33 16.53
N GLY A 70 7.55 -10.05 16.91
CA GLY A 70 7.99 -9.55 18.21
C GLY A 70 7.21 -10.17 19.37
N ALA A 71 5.89 -10.24 19.27
CA ALA A 71 5.04 -10.90 20.27
C ALA A 71 5.39 -12.39 20.41
N MET A 72 5.68 -13.09 19.30
CA MET A 72 6.14 -14.49 19.34
C MET A 72 7.52 -14.64 19.99
N ALA A 73 8.44 -13.72 19.73
CA ALA A 73 9.76 -13.73 20.36
C ALA A 73 9.65 -13.54 21.87
N VAL A 74 8.86 -12.56 22.31
CA VAL A 74 8.59 -12.32 23.73
C VAL A 74 7.89 -13.52 24.38
N GLU A 75 6.90 -14.13 23.71
CA GLU A 75 6.24 -15.36 24.19
C GLU A 75 7.25 -16.50 24.43
N LYS A 76 8.18 -16.71 23.49
CA LYS A 76 9.21 -17.75 23.62
C LYS A 76 10.17 -17.46 24.78
N VAL A 77 10.62 -16.22 24.92
CA VAL A 77 11.50 -15.81 26.05
C VAL A 77 10.77 -15.99 27.38
N HIS A 78 9.51 -15.54 27.46
CA HIS A 78 8.66 -15.71 28.65
C HIS A 78 8.50 -17.20 29.02
N LYS A 79 8.19 -18.06 28.04
CA LYS A 79 8.08 -19.51 28.24
C LYS A 79 9.40 -20.13 28.69
N ALA A 80 10.54 -19.71 28.14
CA ALA A 80 11.86 -20.20 28.52
C ALA A 80 12.20 -19.84 29.98
N ILE A 81 11.99 -18.58 30.38
CA ILE A 81 12.21 -18.13 31.76
C ILE A 81 11.31 -18.91 32.72
N ALA A 82 10.00 -18.98 32.44
CA ALA A 82 9.05 -19.68 33.30
C ALA A 82 9.41 -21.18 33.46
N ASN A 83 9.70 -21.88 32.36
CA ASN A 83 10.08 -23.29 32.40
C ASN A 83 11.38 -23.51 33.19
N THR A 84 12.35 -22.61 33.04
CA THR A 84 13.60 -22.68 33.81
C THR A 84 13.31 -22.50 35.30
N THR A 85 12.53 -21.48 35.67
CA THR A 85 12.18 -21.22 37.08
C THR A 85 11.44 -22.39 37.70
N PHE A 86 10.37 -22.90 37.06
CA PHE A 86 9.63 -24.04 37.58
C PHE A 86 10.48 -25.32 37.62
N GLY A 87 11.37 -25.52 36.64
CA GLY A 87 12.32 -26.63 36.63
C GLY A 87 13.32 -26.57 37.79
N LEU A 88 13.84 -25.38 38.12
CA LEU A 88 14.72 -25.19 39.29
C LEU A 88 13.97 -25.45 40.61
N ILE A 89 12.74 -24.95 40.73
CA ILE A 89 11.92 -25.21 41.92
C ILE A 89 11.65 -26.72 42.08
N ASP A 90 11.33 -27.42 40.99
CA ASP A 90 11.14 -28.87 41.01
C ASP A 90 12.47 -29.58 41.34
N MET A 91 13.63 -29.12 40.86
CA MET A 91 14.92 -29.78 41.16
C MET A 91 15.40 -29.58 42.61
N PHE A 92 15.18 -28.41 43.19
CA PHE A 92 15.73 -28.04 44.50
C PHE A 92 14.73 -28.17 45.67
N SER A 93 13.46 -28.47 45.42
CA SER A 93 12.50 -28.69 46.49
C SER A 93 12.56 -30.12 47.04
N SER A 94 12.67 -30.21 48.36
CA SER A 94 12.68 -31.48 49.12
C SER A 94 11.27 -31.97 49.49
N ASP A 95 10.23 -31.15 49.30
CA ASP A 95 8.85 -31.44 49.70
C ASP A 95 7.99 -31.82 48.48
N GLU A 96 7.52 -33.06 48.44
CA GLU A 96 6.71 -33.60 47.34
C GLU A 96 5.35 -32.92 47.20
N GLU A 97 4.74 -32.47 48.32
CA GLU A 97 3.48 -31.72 48.29
C GLU A 97 3.70 -30.34 47.65
N PHE A 98 4.80 -29.69 48.00
CA PHE A 98 5.21 -28.42 47.40
C PHE A 98 5.54 -28.56 45.90
N ARG A 99 6.20 -29.64 45.48
CA ARG A 99 6.46 -29.93 44.05
C ARG A 99 5.16 -30.11 43.26
N ASN A 100 4.21 -30.88 43.78
CA ASN A 100 2.91 -31.09 43.13
C ASN A 100 2.11 -29.79 43.04
N SER A 101 2.12 -28.97 44.10
CA SER A 101 1.53 -27.63 44.08
C SER A 101 2.18 -26.74 43.01
N THR A 102 3.52 -26.74 42.93
CA THR A 102 4.29 -25.98 41.93
C THR A 102 3.96 -26.40 40.50
N ARG A 103 3.83 -27.70 40.23
CA ARG A 103 3.42 -28.22 38.90
C ARG A 103 2.02 -27.76 38.51
N LYS A 104 1.08 -27.71 39.46
CA LYS A 104 -0.27 -27.18 39.23
C LYS A 104 -0.25 -25.69 38.93
N VAL A 105 0.60 -24.93 39.62
CA VAL A 105 0.84 -23.50 39.33
C VAL A 105 1.48 -23.33 37.95
N GLN A 106 2.44 -24.16 37.57
CA GLN A 106 3.06 -24.12 36.24
C GLN A 106 2.04 -24.34 35.12
N GLN A 107 1.17 -25.35 35.24
CA GLN A 107 0.09 -25.59 34.27
C GLN A 107 -0.84 -24.38 34.17
N THR A 108 -1.29 -23.84 35.31
CA THR A 108 -2.15 -22.66 35.36
C THR A 108 -1.47 -21.44 34.71
N HIS A 109 -0.19 -21.22 35.02
CA HIS A 109 0.60 -20.16 34.41
C HIS A 109 0.72 -20.34 32.89
N HIS A 110 0.95 -21.56 32.42
CA HIS A 110 1.03 -21.86 30.98
C HIS A 110 -0.29 -21.53 30.27
N GLU A 111 -1.42 -22.02 30.77
CA GLU A 111 -2.74 -21.74 30.21
C GLU A 111 -3.05 -20.23 30.15
N LYS A 112 -2.78 -19.51 31.24
CA LYS A 112 -2.98 -18.06 31.30
C LYS A 112 -2.06 -17.33 30.32
N THR A 113 -0.80 -17.75 30.24
CA THR A 113 0.19 -17.20 29.31
C THR A 113 -0.29 -17.37 27.86
N GLU A 114 -0.77 -18.55 27.48
CA GLU A 114 -1.29 -18.78 26.12
C GLU A 114 -2.51 -17.92 25.81
N GLN A 115 -3.43 -17.77 26.76
CA GLN A 115 -4.60 -16.91 26.60
C GLN A 115 -4.19 -15.43 26.37
N VAL A 116 -3.23 -14.93 27.14
CA VAL A 116 -2.72 -13.56 27.00
C VAL A 116 -2.09 -13.34 25.63
N TYR A 117 -1.16 -14.20 25.21
CA TYR A 117 -0.51 -14.03 23.90
C TYR A 117 -1.46 -14.26 22.72
N LYS A 118 -2.48 -15.13 22.88
CA LYS A 118 -3.57 -15.27 21.89
C LYS A 118 -4.41 -13.99 21.80
N ALA A 119 -4.72 -13.35 22.92
CA ALA A 119 -5.42 -12.07 22.94
C ALA A 119 -4.59 -10.98 22.26
N VAL A 120 -3.28 -10.88 22.55
CA VAL A 120 -2.37 -9.93 21.88
C VAL A 120 -2.38 -10.11 20.37
N ARG A 121 -2.20 -11.35 19.87
CA ARG A 121 -2.26 -11.66 18.44
C ARG A 121 -3.61 -11.27 17.81
N THR A 122 -4.70 -11.56 18.50
CA THR A 122 -6.07 -11.25 18.01
C THR A 122 -6.31 -9.75 17.96
N THR A 123 -5.89 -9.01 18.99
CA THR A 123 -5.99 -7.55 19.03
C THR A 123 -5.14 -6.89 17.96
N ASN A 124 -3.91 -7.37 17.73
CA ASN A 124 -3.05 -6.86 16.65
C ASN A 124 -3.72 -7.03 15.28
N ARG A 125 -4.32 -8.20 15.02
CA ARG A 125 -5.07 -8.45 13.78
C ARG A 125 -6.32 -7.57 13.67
N ALA A 126 -7.06 -7.38 14.76
CA ALA A 126 -8.24 -6.51 14.78
C ALA A 126 -7.87 -5.04 14.52
N LEU A 127 -6.78 -4.55 15.13
CA LEU A 127 -6.24 -3.20 14.86
C LEU A 127 -5.84 -3.03 13.40
N HIS A 128 -5.24 -4.05 12.79
CA HIS A 128 -4.91 -4.02 11.36
C HIS A 128 -6.17 -3.92 10.48
N ILE A 129 -7.19 -4.74 10.74
CA ILE A 129 -8.48 -4.69 10.03
C ILE A 129 -9.16 -3.33 10.20
N LEU A 130 -9.12 -2.75 11.40
CA LEU A 130 -9.65 -1.41 11.67
C LEU A 130 -8.86 -0.33 10.92
N ALA A 131 -7.54 -0.43 10.89
CA ALA A 131 -6.68 0.48 10.12
C ALA A 131 -7.01 0.39 8.62
N ASP A 132 -7.14 -0.81 8.07
CA ASP A 132 -7.53 -1.01 6.68
C ASP A 132 -8.91 -0.42 6.38
N THR A 133 -9.92 -0.71 7.20
CA THR A 133 -11.29 -0.19 6.98
C THR A 133 -11.38 1.34 7.10
N LEU A 134 -10.70 1.95 8.08
CA LEU A 134 -10.71 3.40 8.28
C LEU A 134 -9.85 4.15 7.27
N ILE A 135 -8.67 3.62 6.92
CA ILE A 135 -7.72 4.28 6.01
C ILE A 135 -8.12 4.04 4.55
N ILE A 136 -8.45 2.81 4.16
CA ILE A 136 -8.88 2.47 2.79
C ILE A 136 -10.23 3.11 2.50
N GLY A 137 -11.20 3.04 3.42
CA GLY A 137 -12.50 3.69 3.22
C GLY A 137 -12.41 5.20 3.04
N LYS A 138 -11.46 5.87 3.73
CA LYS A 138 -11.23 7.31 3.58
C LYS A 138 -10.41 7.63 2.32
N ALA A 139 -9.45 6.78 1.94
CA ALA A 139 -8.68 6.90 0.71
C ALA A 139 -9.55 6.68 -0.54
N GLU A 140 -10.42 5.67 -0.55
CA GLU A 140 -11.39 5.42 -1.63
C GLU A 140 -12.35 6.60 -1.80
N LYS A 141 -12.95 7.10 -0.72
CA LYS A 141 -13.80 8.31 -0.77
C LYS A 141 -13.05 9.53 -1.30
N ARG A 142 -11.75 9.66 -1.01
CA ARG A 142 -10.91 10.77 -1.49
C ARG A 142 -10.54 10.62 -2.97
N ILE A 143 -10.32 9.39 -3.45
CA ILE A 143 -10.10 9.11 -4.86
C ILE A 143 -11.38 9.39 -5.64
N VAL A 144 -12.53 8.83 -5.23
CA VAL A 144 -13.84 9.03 -5.86
C VAL A 144 -14.24 10.51 -5.92
N SER A 145 -14.00 11.27 -4.84
CA SER A 145 -14.30 12.71 -4.83
C SER A 145 -13.35 13.54 -5.70
N LYS A 146 -12.09 13.12 -5.90
CA LYS A 146 -11.18 13.76 -6.86
C LYS A 146 -11.56 13.44 -8.31
N THR A 147 -12.00 12.22 -8.62
CA THR A 147 -12.48 11.88 -9.98
C THR A 147 -13.74 12.64 -10.37
N LYS A 148 -14.60 12.97 -9.39
CA LYS A 148 -15.81 13.78 -9.61
C LYS A 148 -15.56 15.28 -9.83
N LYS A 149 -14.35 15.76 -9.53
CA LYS A 149 -13.93 17.18 -9.63
C LYS A 149 -12.95 17.45 -10.77
N ALA A 150 -12.59 16.43 -11.55
CA ALA A 150 -11.83 16.66 -12.78
C ALA A 150 -12.80 17.21 -13.85
N PRO A 151 -12.52 18.39 -14.43
CA PRO A 151 -13.27 18.91 -15.57
C PRO A 151 -13.10 18.03 -16.82
#